data_AF-A0A0F8U6Y6-F1
#
_entry.id   AF-A0A0F8U6Y6-F1
#
_cell.length_a   1.000
_cell.length_b   1.000
_cell.length_c   1.000
_cell.angle_alpha   90.00
_cell.angle_beta   90.00
_cell.angle_gamma   90.00
#
_symmetry.space_group_name_H-M   'P 1'
#
loop_
_entity.id
_entity.type
_entity.pdbx_description
1 polymer ?
#
loop_
_entity_poly.entity_id
_entity_poly.type
_entity_poly.pdbx_seq_one_letter_code
_entity_poly.pdbx_strand_id
1 'polypeptide(L)'
;MVMASSPSPSPSPLQNIPAITLLCMDQKFITAYNEALPKYWPLPSSTSPPPLNLTIQNTSLKSLPGSTKFDLIVSPANSYGRLDGAFDDAISRQFCLPHSHYDTLTHAVQKVLYDKYRGFAPPGTCTLVPSRGTTGEE
;
A
#
# COMPACT_ATOMS: atom_id res chain seq x y z
N MET A 1 -50.80 -2.36 -6.94
CA MET A 1 -49.85 -3.49 -7.07
C MET A 1 -48.47 -2.94 -6.79
N VAL A 2 -47.93 -3.17 -5.59
CA VAL A 2 -46.60 -2.67 -5.18
C VAL A 2 -45.63 -3.82 -5.40
N MET A 3 -44.72 -3.68 -6.38
CA MET A 3 -43.65 -4.65 -6.58
C MET A 3 -42.57 -4.38 -5.52
N ALA A 4 -42.43 -5.29 -4.55
CA ALA A 4 -41.30 -5.26 -3.63
C ALA A 4 -40.03 -5.61 -4.41
N SER A 5 -39.07 -4.69 -4.45
CA SER A 5 -37.74 -4.94 -5.00
C SER A 5 -37.01 -5.95 -4.12
N SER A 6 -36.54 -7.05 -4.73
CA SER A 6 -35.72 -8.06 -4.06
C SER A 6 -34.48 -7.41 -3.42
N PRO A 7 -34.07 -7.81 -2.21
CA PRO A 7 -32.85 -7.31 -1.59
C PRO A 7 -31.64 -7.66 -2.43
N SER A 8 -30.77 -6.68 -2.71
CA SER A 8 -29.52 -6.92 -3.42
C SER A 8 -28.65 -7.89 -2.60
N PRO A 9 -28.00 -8.89 -3.23
CA PRO A 9 -27.09 -9.77 -2.53
C PRO A 9 -25.99 -8.94 -1.86
N SER A 10 -25.76 -9.18 -0.56
CA SER A 10 -24.67 -8.59 0.18
C SER A 10 -23.34 -8.92 -0.52
N PRO A 11 -22.45 -7.95 -0.76
CA PRO A 11 -21.19 -8.22 -1.45
C PRO A 11 -20.39 -9.26 -0.67
N SER A 12 -19.82 -10.24 -1.38
CA SER A 12 -19.01 -11.27 -0.75
C SER A 12 -17.70 -10.65 -0.23
N PRO A 13 -17.13 -11.12 0.89
CA PRO A 13 -15.92 -10.53 1.48
C PRO A 13 -14.72 -10.46 0.53
N LEU A 14 -14.68 -11.35 -0.48
CA LEU A 14 -13.64 -11.42 -1.51
C LEU A 14 -13.84 -10.40 -2.65
N GLN A 15 -15.01 -9.76 -2.74
CA GLN A 15 -15.35 -8.84 -3.84
C GLN A 15 -14.65 -7.47 -3.71
N ASN A 16 -14.02 -7.20 -2.57
CA ASN A 16 -13.39 -5.90 -2.24
C ASN A 16 -11.86 -5.98 -2.12
N ILE A 17 -11.21 -7.03 -2.64
CA ILE A 17 -9.76 -7.10 -2.60
C ILE A 17 -9.19 -6.02 -3.54
N PRO A 18 -8.38 -5.08 -3.05
CA PRO A 18 -7.85 -4.00 -3.87
C PRO A 18 -6.94 -4.56 -4.96
N ALA A 19 -6.83 -3.82 -6.07
CA ALA A 19 -5.76 -4.08 -7.02
C ALA A 19 -4.42 -3.77 -6.35
N ILE A 20 -3.51 -4.75 -6.31
CA ILE A 20 -2.19 -4.63 -5.69
C ILE A 20 -1.15 -4.53 -6.79
N THR A 21 -0.36 -3.46 -6.77
CA THR A 21 0.88 -3.38 -7.57
C THR A 21 2.06 -3.67 -6.65
N LEU A 22 2.74 -4.80 -6.86
CA LEU A 22 3.93 -5.19 -6.12
C LEU A 22 5.18 -4.77 -6.90
N LEU A 23 5.94 -3.81 -6.36
CA LEU A 23 7.21 -3.40 -6.93
C LEU A 23 8.35 -4.23 -6.34
N CYS A 24 9.22 -4.75 -7.19
CA CYS A 24 10.43 -5.44 -6.75
C CYS A 24 11.54 -5.24 -7.76
N MET A 25 12.72 -4.79 -7.35
CA MET A 25 13.83 -4.53 -8.28
C MET A 25 14.66 -5.78 -8.59
N ASP A 26 14.63 -6.78 -7.71
CA ASP A 26 15.46 -7.99 -7.81
C ASP A 26 14.66 -9.18 -8.34
N GLN A 27 15.02 -9.66 -9.53
CA GLN A 27 14.32 -10.77 -10.20
C GLN A 27 14.25 -12.04 -9.34
N LYS A 28 15.29 -12.33 -8.54
CA LYS A 28 15.32 -13.50 -7.66
C LYS A 28 14.17 -13.51 -6.64
N PHE A 29 13.75 -12.35 -6.12
CA PHE A 29 12.66 -12.26 -5.16
C PHE A 29 11.29 -12.37 -5.84
N ILE A 30 11.17 -11.86 -7.07
CA ILE A 30 9.98 -12.07 -7.90
C ILE A 30 9.79 -13.56 -8.20
N THR A 31 10.86 -14.25 -8.61
CA THR A 31 10.83 -15.70 -8.86
C THR A 31 10.42 -16.45 -7.59
N ALA A 32 11.09 -16.18 -6.46
CA ALA A 32 10.76 -16.82 -5.19
C ALA A 32 9.31 -16.55 -4.75
N TYR A 33 8.79 -15.34 -4.96
CA TYR A 33 7.40 -15.00 -4.67
C TYR A 33 6.42 -15.79 -5.53
N ASN A 34 6.66 -15.86 -6.85
CA ASN A 34 5.80 -16.61 -7.78
C ASN A 34 5.81 -18.11 -7.53
N GLU A 35 6.93 -18.68 -7.07
CA GLU A 35 7.02 -20.08 -6.64
C GLU A 35 6.28 -20.34 -5.32
N ALA A 36 6.37 -19.40 -4.37
CA ALA A 36 5.76 -19.51 -3.05
C ALA A 36 4.24 -19.29 -3.08
N LEU A 37 3.75 -18.37 -3.93
CA LEU A 37 2.35 -17.99 -3.98
C LEU A 37 1.39 -19.18 -4.16
N PRO A 38 1.53 -20.07 -5.16
CA PRO A 38 0.63 -21.21 -5.29
C PRO A 38 0.79 -22.25 -4.16
N LYS A 39 1.94 -22.31 -3.49
CA LYS A 39 2.21 -23.26 -2.40
C LYS A 39 1.51 -22.85 -1.09
N TYR A 40 1.55 -21.56 -0.75
CA TYR A 40 1.05 -21.05 0.52
C TYR A 40 -0.29 -20.34 0.41
N TRP A 41 -0.68 -19.96 -0.82
CA TRP A 41 -1.98 -19.37 -1.13
C TRP A 41 -2.63 -20.14 -2.30
N PRO A 42 -2.98 -21.42 -2.09
CA PRO A 42 -3.63 -22.22 -3.13
C PRO A 42 -5.03 -21.65 -3.39
N LEU A 43 -5.16 -20.86 -4.45
CA LEU A 43 -6.46 -20.37 -4.89
C LEU A 43 -7.30 -21.54 -5.41
N PRO A 44 -8.54 -21.73 -4.95
CA PRO A 44 -9.42 -22.74 -5.54
C PRO A 44 -9.62 -22.40 -7.02
N SER A 45 -9.23 -23.32 -7.90
CA SER A 45 -9.18 -23.15 -9.36
C SER A 45 -10.53 -22.85 -10.04
N SER A 46 -11.62 -22.67 -9.28
CA SER A 46 -12.98 -22.49 -9.80
C SER A 46 -13.55 -21.07 -9.68
N THR A 47 -12.89 -20.14 -8.98
CA THR A 47 -13.34 -18.75 -8.94
C THR A 47 -12.66 -17.94 -10.04
N SER A 48 -13.43 -17.62 -11.08
CA SER A 48 -13.06 -16.61 -12.08
C SER A 48 -13.82 -15.32 -11.77
N PRO A 49 -13.13 -14.18 -11.57
CA PRO A 49 -11.67 -13.99 -11.56
C PRO A 49 -11.00 -14.53 -10.29
N PRO A 50 -9.67 -14.79 -10.32
CA PRO A 50 -8.90 -15.16 -9.13
C PRO A 50 -9.10 -14.09 -8.04
N PRO A 51 -9.21 -14.47 -6.76
CA PRO A 51 -9.60 -13.53 -5.71
C PRO A 51 -8.53 -12.46 -5.42
N LEU A 52 -7.31 -12.58 -5.96
CA LEU A 52 -6.26 -11.58 -5.80
C LEU A 52 -5.93 -10.92 -7.14
N ASN A 53 -6.24 -9.63 -7.27
CA ASN A 53 -5.79 -8.81 -8.39
C ASN A 53 -4.39 -8.26 -8.09
N LEU A 54 -3.35 -9.00 -8.49
CA LEU A 54 -1.95 -8.66 -8.23
C LEU A 54 -1.17 -8.46 -9.54
N THR A 55 -0.51 -7.32 -9.68
CA THR A 55 0.44 -7.03 -10.76
C THR A 55 1.84 -6.85 -10.16
N ILE A 56 2.79 -7.70 -10.55
CA ILE A 56 4.19 -7.57 -10.13
C ILE A 56 4.96 -6.79 -11.19
N GLN A 57 5.68 -5.75 -10.79
CA GLN A 57 6.51 -4.95 -11.69
C GLN A 57 7.97 -5.00 -11.25
N ASN A 58 8.85 -5.42 -12.17
CA ASN A 58 10.29 -5.43 -11.93
C ASN A 58 10.90 -4.04 -12.12
N THR A 59 10.58 -3.11 -11.22
CA THR A 59 10.94 -1.71 -11.37
C THR A 59 11.08 -1.00 -10.03
N SER A 60 11.70 0.18 -10.04
CA SER A 60 11.76 1.09 -8.90
C SER A 60 10.54 2.02 -8.87
N LEU A 61 10.23 2.59 -7.70
CA LEU A 61 9.14 3.57 -7.57
C LEU A 61 9.32 4.78 -8.51
N LYS A 62 10.55 5.29 -8.62
CA LYS A 62 10.91 6.42 -9.49
C LYS A 62 10.73 6.11 -10.98
N SER A 63 10.85 4.83 -11.35
CA SER A 63 10.77 4.36 -12.73
C SER A 63 9.34 4.10 -13.19
N LEU A 64 8.34 4.27 -12.32
CA LEU A 64 6.94 4.18 -12.72
C LEU A 64 6.57 5.33 -13.67
N PRO A 65 5.68 5.09 -14.65
CA PRO A 65 5.11 6.16 -15.45
C PRO A 65 4.42 7.20 -14.54
N GLY A 66 4.57 8.49 -14.83
CA GLY A 66 3.90 9.56 -14.07
C GLY A 66 2.36 9.51 -14.14
N SER A 67 1.82 8.74 -15.09
CA SER A 67 0.39 8.42 -15.18
C SER A 67 -0.07 7.36 -14.18
N THR A 68 0.85 6.67 -13.49
CA THR A 68 0.52 5.66 -12.48
C THR A 68 -0.16 6.33 -11.29
N LYS A 69 -1.31 5.80 -10.89
CA LYS A 69 -2.08 6.24 -9.73
C LYS A 69 -2.26 5.07 -8.78
N PHE A 70 -2.25 5.37 -7.48
CA PHE A 70 -2.58 4.45 -6.41
C PHE A 70 -3.23 5.26 -5.30
N ASP A 71 -4.20 4.66 -4.61
CA ASP A 71 -4.86 5.29 -3.47
C ASP A 71 -3.98 5.23 -2.22
N LEU A 72 -3.14 4.20 -2.12
CA LEU A 72 -2.29 3.92 -0.97
C LEU A 72 -0.92 3.40 -1.42
N ILE A 73 0.10 3.75 -0.65
CA ILE A 73 1.43 3.14 -0.75
C ILE A 73 1.82 2.53 0.60
N VAL A 74 2.37 1.32 0.55
CA VAL A 74 2.82 0.61 1.76
C VAL A 74 4.30 0.90 1.98
N SER A 75 4.62 1.43 3.15
CA SER A 75 5.99 1.63 3.64
C SER A 75 6.34 0.50 4.61
N PRO A 76 7.31 -0.40 4.28
CA PRO A 76 7.81 -1.42 5.20
C PRO A 76 8.78 -0.82 6.24
N ALA A 77 8.31 0.20 6.97
CA ALA A 77 9.12 1.00 7.87
C ALA A 77 9.59 0.24 9.13
N ASN A 78 10.61 0.81 9.77
CA ASN A 78 10.98 0.47 11.15
C ASN A 78 9.95 1.03 12.16
N SER A 79 10.04 0.57 13.41
CA SER A 79 9.12 0.94 14.49
C SER A 79 9.07 2.44 14.84
N TYR A 80 10.06 3.23 14.42
CA TYR A 80 10.10 4.68 14.65
C TYR A 80 9.59 5.50 13.46
N GLY A 81 9.08 4.84 12.41
CA GLY A 81 8.52 5.50 11.24
C GLY A 81 9.51 6.38 10.48
N ARG A 82 10.82 6.07 10.54
CA ARG A 82 11.82 6.74 9.71
C ARG A 82 11.75 6.23 8.29
N LEU A 83 11.61 7.14 7.34
CA LEU A 83 11.48 6.84 5.92
C LEU A 83 12.80 7.06 5.18
N ASP A 84 13.88 6.46 5.67
CA ASP A 84 15.27 6.79 5.29
C ASP A 84 16.07 5.63 4.66
N GLY A 85 15.44 4.45 4.49
CA GLY A 85 16.11 3.26 3.96
C GLY A 85 15.33 2.62 2.80
N ALA A 86 16.08 2.08 1.83
CA ALA A 86 15.55 1.24 0.74
C ALA A 86 14.25 1.77 0.10
N PHE A 87 13.13 1.05 0.23
CA PHE A 87 11.86 1.48 -0.37
C PHE A 87 11.27 2.71 0.34
N ASP A 88 11.53 2.89 1.63
CA ASP A 88 11.05 4.06 2.36
C ASP A 88 11.78 5.35 1.92
N ASP A 89 13.08 5.26 1.61
CA ASP A 89 13.83 6.36 0.98
C ASP A 89 13.22 6.73 -0.39
N ALA A 90 12.83 5.72 -1.17
CA ALA A 90 12.17 5.95 -2.45
C ALA A 90 10.83 6.69 -2.28
N ILE A 91 10.04 6.35 -1.26
CA ILE A 91 8.81 7.07 -0.89
C ILE A 91 9.14 8.52 -0.52
N SER A 92 10.11 8.75 0.37
CA SER A 92 10.54 10.10 0.76
C SER A 92 10.93 10.95 -0.43
N ARG A 93 11.73 10.41 -1.36
CA ARG A 93 12.16 11.13 -2.57
C ARG A 93 11.02 11.39 -3.56
N GLN A 94 10.03 10.49 -3.63
CA GLN A 94 8.96 10.57 -4.61
C GLN A 94 7.83 11.53 -4.19
N PHE A 95 7.55 11.64 -2.89
CA PHE A 95 6.39 12.41 -2.39
C PHE A 95 6.73 13.64 -1.54
N CYS A 96 7.99 13.88 -1.21
CA CYS A 96 8.38 15.19 -0.66
C CYS A 96 8.19 16.27 -1.74
N LEU A 97 7.51 17.36 -1.38
CA LEU A 97 7.29 18.48 -2.28
C LEU A 97 8.64 19.13 -2.66
N PRO A 98 8.72 19.76 -3.85
CA PRO A 98 9.89 20.57 -4.21
C PRO A 98 10.23 21.55 -3.07
N HIS A 99 11.52 21.67 -2.75
CA HIS A 99 12.06 22.52 -1.67
C HIS A 99 11.68 22.13 -0.24
N SER A 100 11.02 21.00 -0.03
CA SER A 100 10.81 20.46 1.33
C SER A 100 12.05 19.71 1.82
N HIS A 101 12.26 19.72 3.14
CA HIS A 101 13.30 18.88 3.75
C HIS A 101 12.97 17.40 3.51
N TYR A 102 14.00 16.59 3.27
CA TYR A 102 13.89 15.14 3.07
C TYR A 102 13.05 14.46 4.16
N ASP A 103 13.21 14.88 5.43
CA ASP A 103 12.53 14.30 6.59
C ASP A 103 11.08 14.77 6.77
N THR A 104 10.52 15.56 5.85
CA THR A 104 9.16 16.10 5.98
C THR A 104 8.12 14.99 6.15
N LEU A 105 8.23 13.92 5.35
CA LEU A 105 7.33 12.76 5.46
C LEU A 105 7.61 11.96 6.73
N THR A 106 8.88 11.75 7.10
CA THR A 106 9.26 11.13 8.37
C THR A 106 8.60 11.84 9.55
N HIS A 107 8.66 13.17 9.61
CA HIS A 107 8.04 13.94 10.69
C HIS A 107 6.51 13.82 10.69
N ALA A 108 5.87 13.82 9.52
CA ALA A 108 4.43 13.63 9.42
C ALA A 108 4.00 12.25 9.94
N VAL A 109 4.73 11.19 9.57
CA VAL A 109 4.52 9.83 10.08
C VAL A 109 4.75 9.77 11.59
N GLN A 110 5.88 10.29 12.07
CA GLN A 110 6.26 10.26 13.48
C GLN A 110 5.26 11.00 14.37
N LYS A 111 4.65 12.08 13.88
CA LYS A 111 3.55 12.74 14.61
C LYS A 111 2.38 11.77 14.85
N VAL A 112 1.92 11.07 13.81
CA VAL A 112 0.83 10.10 13.93
C VAL A 112 1.22 8.93 14.84
N LEU A 113 2.45 8.43 14.73
CA LEU A 113 2.95 7.36 15.61
C LEU A 113 3.09 7.81 17.06
N TYR A 114 3.44 9.08 17.30
CA TYR A 114 3.48 9.63 18.64
C TYR A 114 2.10 9.71 19.27
N ASP A 115 1.12 10.19 18.51
CA ASP A 115 -0.27 10.31 18.97
C ASP A 115 -0.86 8.92 19.29
N LYS A 116 -0.54 7.90 18.48
CA LYS A 116 -1.12 6.55 18.61
C LYS A 116 -0.34 5.62 19.55
N TYR A 117 0.99 5.66 19.52
CA TYR A 117 1.85 4.69 20.22
C TYR A 117 2.99 5.34 21.02
N ARG A 118 2.94 6.66 21.26
CA ARG A 118 4.01 7.40 21.94
C ARG A 118 5.38 7.28 21.25
N GLY A 119 5.37 7.09 19.93
CA GLY A 119 6.54 7.18 19.06
C GLY A 119 7.14 5.82 18.68
N PHE A 120 6.58 4.71 19.16
CA PHE A 120 7.04 3.37 18.85
C PHE A 120 5.89 2.50 18.32
N ALA A 121 5.85 2.25 17.02
CA ALA A 121 4.91 1.31 16.41
C ALA A 121 5.36 -0.14 16.67
N PRO A 122 4.55 -0.96 17.36
CA PRO A 122 4.89 -2.36 17.56
C PRO A 122 5.05 -3.10 16.21
N PRO A 123 6.08 -3.94 16.04
CA PRO A 123 6.22 -4.76 14.84
C PRO A 123 4.97 -5.59 14.54
N GLY A 124 4.59 -5.68 13.26
CA GLY A 124 3.38 -6.35 12.81
C GLY A 124 2.12 -5.46 12.84
N THR A 125 2.22 -4.23 13.32
CA THR A 125 1.13 -3.24 13.19
C THR A 125 1.22 -2.49 11.85
N CYS A 126 0.08 -1.95 11.41
CA CYS A 126 0.00 -1.03 10.28
C CYS A 126 -0.72 0.24 10.73
N THR A 127 -0.22 1.40 10.30
CA THR A 127 -0.80 2.70 10.67
C THR A 127 -1.02 3.53 9.41
N LEU A 128 -2.26 3.91 9.20
CA LEU A 128 -2.62 4.80 8.10
C LEU A 128 -2.15 6.21 8.44
N VAL A 129 -1.32 6.77 7.57
CA VAL A 129 -0.86 8.16 7.65
C VAL A 129 -1.43 8.90 6.44
N PRO A 130 -2.23 9.95 6.64
CA PRO A 130 -2.73 10.75 5.53
C PRO A 130 -1.55 11.41 4.80
N SER A 131 -1.37 11.10 3.51
CA SER A 131 -0.65 12.01 2.61
C SER A 131 -1.49 13.28 2.57
N ARG A 132 -0.94 14.45 2.92
CA ARG A 132 -1.69 15.72 2.94
C ARG A 132 -2.58 15.87 1.69
N GLY A 133 -3.87 15.58 1.84
CA GLY A 133 -4.90 16.15 1.01
C GLY A 133 -5.11 17.57 1.52
N THR A 134 -5.14 18.52 0.61
CA THR A 134 -5.59 19.91 0.82
C THR A 134 -6.52 20.04 2.01
N THR A 135 -5.99 20.41 3.19
CA THR A 135 -6.77 21.22 4.12
C THR A 135 -6.98 22.52 3.38
N GLY A 136 -8.17 22.69 2.81
CA GLY A 136 -8.68 24.04 2.64
C GLY A 136 -8.75 24.63 4.04
N GLU A 137 -7.71 25.37 4.39
CA GLU A 137 -7.71 26.39 5.43
C GLU A 137 -6.47 27.26 5.16
N GLU A 138 -6.77 28.55 5.09
CA GLU A 138 -5.98 29.71 4.66
C GLU A 138 -4.71 29.96 5.49
#